data_AF-A0AAW0LWR3-F1
#
_entry.id   AF-A0AAW0LWR3-F1
#
_cell.length_a   1.000
_cell.length_b   1.000
_cell.length_c   1.000
_cell.angle_alpha   90.00
_cell.angle_beta   90.00
_cell.angle_gamma   90.00
#
_symmetry.space_group_name_H-M   'P 1'
#
loop_
_entity.id
_entity.type
_entity.pdbx_description
1 polymer ?
#
loop_
_entity_poly.entity_id
_entity_poly.type
_entity_poly.pdbx_seq_one_letter_code
_entity_poly.pdbx_strand_id
1 'polypeptide(L)'
;MASLQKMLWERVEIQNQAGGPGARVGHTCNVVGNLNFLYVFGGYDANRNFTNSVLIFDTSRQDEYPSQLELPSTNSEAEPQPLVSYSSHMCPIQVHWHVKQNYREYWRVKITVTNLNYAKNYSQWNLAMLHPNFRNINQVFSFNYKPLNQYGIINDTGVFYGIQYYNEMLLQAGPNENVQIEMLLQKDPDMFTFRKGWGFPRKVSFNGDECVMPSPDRYPRLPNSAHNVSKRPEFLIFFSFLLFIIVL
;
A
#
# COMPACT_ATOMS: atom_id res chain seq x y z
N MET A 1 17.46 -19.38 11.57
CA MET A 1 17.66 -17.95 11.24
C MET A 1 19.16 -17.66 11.28
N ALA A 2 19.71 -16.72 10.51
CA ALA A 2 21.17 -16.51 10.52
C ALA A 2 21.57 -15.58 11.68
N SER A 3 22.39 -16.08 12.61
CA SER A 3 22.98 -15.27 13.68
C SER A 3 24.15 -14.44 13.16
N LEU A 4 24.00 -13.11 13.16
CA LEU A 4 24.98 -12.15 12.64
C LEU A 4 26.31 -12.10 13.42
N GLN A 5 26.43 -12.81 14.55
CA GLN A 5 27.68 -12.90 15.30
C GLN A 5 28.53 -14.13 14.95
N LYS A 6 27.98 -15.10 14.20
CA LYS A 6 28.70 -16.33 13.83
C LYS A 6 28.49 -16.83 12.40
N MET A 7 27.60 -16.24 11.58
CA MET A 7 27.29 -16.73 10.21
C MET A 7 26.97 -18.24 10.18
N LEU A 8 26.40 -18.77 11.26
CA LEU A 8 25.98 -20.16 11.38
C LEU A 8 24.49 -20.27 11.11
N TRP A 9 24.10 -21.32 10.40
CA TRP A 9 22.70 -21.68 10.20
C TRP A 9 22.21 -22.52 11.38
N GLU A 10 21.10 -22.11 11.97
CA GLU A 10 20.36 -22.92 12.93
C GLU A 10 19.00 -23.31 12.34
N ARG A 11 18.63 -24.58 12.57
CA ARG A 11 17.27 -25.07 12.32
C ARG A 11 16.40 -24.59 13.48
N VAL A 12 15.24 -24.03 13.14
CA VAL A 12 14.20 -23.68 14.13
C VAL A 12 13.35 -24.93 14.38
N GLU A 13 13.23 -25.35 15.63
CA GLU A 13 12.38 -26.48 16.04
C GLU A 13 11.09 -25.95 16.65
N ILE A 14 9.93 -26.38 16.12
CA ILE A 14 8.61 -25.96 16.62
C ILE A 14 8.17 -26.98 17.68
N GLN A 15 7.79 -26.52 18.87
CA GLN A 15 7.36 -27.42 19.94
C GLN A 15 5.98 -28.04 19.62
N ASN A 16 5.85 -29.35 19.88
CA ASN A 16 4.58 -30.10 19.91
C ASN A 16 3.79 -30.30 18.59
N GLN A 17 4.40 -30.20 17.41
CA GLN A 17 3.77 -30.69 16.16
C GLN A 17 4.75 -31.43 15.26
N ALA A 18 4.34 -32.60 14.77
CA ALA A 18 5.07 -33.36 13.76
C ALA A 18 4.87 -32.70 12.38
N GLY A 19 5.75 -31.76 12.05
CA GLY A 19 5.78 -31.11 10.75
C GLY A 19 5.56 -29.60 10.87
N GLY A 20 6.45 -28.82 10.25
CA GLY A 20 6.24 -27.39 10.05
C GLY A 20 5.20 -27.12 8.96
N PRO A 21 5.03 -25.85 8.55
CA PRO A 21 4.17 -25.52 7.41
C PRO A 21 4.57 -26.37 6.19
N GLY A 22 3.57 -26.90 5.48
CA GLY A 22 3.78 -27.79 4.35
C GLY A 22 4.79 -27.22 3.33
N ALA A 23 5.62 -28.12 2.79
CA ALA A 23 6.67 -27.78 1.83
C ALA A 23 6.08 -27.02 0.63
N ARG A 24 6.71 -25.89 0.29
CA ARG A 24 6.27 -25.02 -0.80
C ARG A 24 7.44 -24.34 -1.48
N VAL A 25 7.28 -24.05 -2.76
CA VAL A 25 8.25 -23.32 -3.60
C VAL A 25 7.54 -22.21 -4.37
N GLY A 26 8.31 -21.27 -4.94
CA GLY A 26 7.74 -20.15 -5.70
C GLY A 26 6.85 -19.20 -4.88
N HIS A 27 7.06 -19.15 -3.56
CA HIS A 27 6.38 -18.22 -2.67
C HIS A 27 7.16 -16.90 -2.58
N THR A 28 6.51 -15.82 -2.16
CA THR A 28 7.19 -14.58 -1.79
C THR A 28 7.28 -14.44 -0.29
N CYS A 29 8.41 -13.92 0.19
CA CYS A 29 8.73 -13.85 1.60
C CYS A 29 9.19 -12.44 1.96
N ASN A 30 8.51 -11.80 2.90
CA ASN A 30 8.70 -10.42 3.28
C ASN A 30 8.89 -10.28 4.78
N VAL A 31 9.89 -9.48 5.16
CA VAL A 31 10.07 -9.09 6.56
C VAL A 31 9.36 -7.76 6.81
N VAL A 32 8.58 -7.70 7.89
CA VAL A 32 7.75 -6.54 8.29
C VAL A 32 7.97 -6.27 9.79
N GLY A 33 7.85 -5.00 10.19
CA GLY A 33 7.87 -4.62 11.60
C GLY A 33 9.25 -4.71 12.25
N ASN A 34 10.22 -3.92 11.76
CA ASN A 34 11.59 -3.86 12.28
C ASN A 34 12.29 -5.23 12.43
N LEU A 35 12.06 -6.12 11.46
CA LEU A 35 12.63 -7.48 11.43
C LEU A 35 11.94 -8.52 12.32
N ASN A 36 10.82 -8.17 12.96
CA ASN A 36 10.17 -9.07 13.89
C ASN A 36 9.24 -10.09 13.23
N PHE A 37 8.67 -9.79 12.06
CA PHE A 37 7.69 -10.66 11.41
C PHE A 37 8.09 -11.06 10.01
N LEU A 38 8.01 -12.35 9.71
CA LEU A 38 8.20 -12.91 8.38
C LEU A 38 6.85 -13.31 7.80
N TYR A 39 6.44 -12.68 6.71
CA TYR A 39 5.22 -13.00 5.97
C TYR A 39 5.59 -13.80 4.72
N VAL A 40 5.03 -15.00 4.56
CA VAL A 40 5.19 -15.85 3.37
C VAL A 40 3.86 -15.93 2.64
N PHE A 41 3.83 -15.40 1.42
CA PHE A 41 2.64 -15.35 0.59
C PHE A 41 2.66 -16.48 -0.43
N GLY A 42 1.61 -17.30 -0.40
CA GLY A 42 1.30 -18.30 -1.40
C GLY A 42 2.38 -19.35 -1.63
N GLY A 43 2.73 -19.55 -2.90
CA GLY A 43 3.59 -20.64 -3.40
C GLY A 43 2.79 -21.81 -3.94
N TYR A 44 3.49 -22.90 -4.23
CA TYR A 44 2.86 -24.17 -4.63
C TYR A 44 3.54 -25.35 -3.96
N ASP A 45 2.76 -26.40 -3.71
CA ASP A 45 3.24 -27.66 -3.13
C ASP A 45 3.93 -28.55 -4.19
N ALA A 46 4.38 -29.75 -3.77
CA ALA A 46 5.03 -30.71 -4.67
C ALA A 46 4.12 -31.19 -5.83
N ASN A 47 2.79 -31.07 -5.68
CA ASN A 47 1.79 -31.43 -6.68
C ASN A 47 1.43 -30.24 -7.60
N ARG A 48 2.10 -29.09 -7.46
CA ARG A 48 1.80 -27.82 -8.15
C ARG A 48 0.43 -27.24 -7.81
N ASN A 49 -0.12 -27.58 -6.64
CA ASN A 49 -1.30 -26.89 -6.14
C ASN A 49 -0.86 -25.52 -5.62
N PHE A 50 -1.32 -24.46 -6.29
CA PHE A 50 -1.11 -23.10 -5.85
C PHE A 50 -1.92 -22.83 -4.58
N THR A 51 -1.33 -22.06 -3.68
CA THR A 51 -2.02 -21.56 -2.50
C THR A 51 -1.94 -20.05 -2.45
N ASN A 52 -2.99 -19.43 -1.92
CA ASN A 52 -3.08 -18.01 -1.64
C ASN A 52 -2.98 -17.74 -0.13
N SER A 53 -2.56 -18.73 0.66
CA SER A 53 -2.38 -18.60 2.11
C SER A 53 -1.24 -17.61 2.42
N VAL A 54 -1.40 -16.81 3.48
CA VAL A 54 -0.31 -16.02 4.06
C VAL A 54 0.12 -16.67 5.37
N LEU A 55 1.35 -17.19 5.42
CA LEU A 55 1.96 -17.69 6.66
C LEU A 55 2.73 -16.56 7.34
N ILE A 56 2.64 -16.49 8.66
CA ILE A 56 3.21 -15.39 9.43
C ILE A 56 4.03 -15.98 10.56
N PHE A 57 5.33 -15.71 10.54
CA PHE A 57 6.27 -16.15 11.57
C PHE A 57 6.66 -14.95 12.43
N ASP A 58 6.50 -15.10 13.74
CA ASP A 58 7.07 -14.18 14.71
C ASP A 58 8.52 -14.61 15.00
N THR A 59 9.48 -13.84 14.52
CA THR A 59 10.91 -14.11 14.69
C THR A 59 11.38 -13.97 16.14
N SER A 60 10.58 -13.33 17.01
CA SER A 60 10.83 -13.25 18.45
C SER A 60 10.37 -14.51 19.20
N ARG A 61 9.52 -15.33 18.56
CA ARG A 61 8.95 -16.56 19.12
C ARG A 61 9.31 -17.75 18.25
N GLN A 62 10.53 -18.22 18.39
CA GLN A 62 11.10 -19.26 17.53
C GLN A 62 10.39 -20.62 17.67
N ASP A 63 9.68 -20.86 18.76
CA ASP A 63 9.06 -22.16 19.06
C ASP A 63 7.58 -22.26 18.66
N GLU A 64 6.98 -21.19 18.11
CA GLU A 64 5.54 -21.10 17.81
C GLU A 64 5.23 -21.46 16.34
N TYR A 65 4.14 -22.20 16.12
CA TYR A 65 3.68 -22.53 14.76
C TYR A 65 3.19 -21.26 14.03
N PRO A 66 3.53 -21.06 12.74
CA PRO A 66 3.16 -19.85 12.03
C PRO A 66 1.64 -19.71 11.92
N SER A 67 1.15 -18.48 12.13
CA SER A 67 -0.25 -18.15 11.89
C SER A 67 -0.56 -18.20 10.40
N GLN A 68 -1.67 -18.83 10.00
CA GLN A 68 -2.11 -18.91 8.61
C GLN A 68 -3.36 -18.04 8.40
N LEU A 69 -3.27 -17.10 7.45
CA LEU A 69 -4.42 -16.41 6.91
C LEU A 69 -4.78 -17.05 5.57
N GLU A 70 -5.97 -17.62 5.47
CA GLU A 70 -6.52 -18.07 4.20
C GLU A 70 -7.24 -16.91 3.51
N LEU A 71 -6.77 -16.54 2.33
CA LEU A 71 -7.47 -15.62 1.44
C LEU A 71 -8.52 -16.40 0.63
N PRO A 72 -9.58 -15.76 0.11
CA PRO A 72 -10.59 -16.43 -0.71
C PRO A 72 -9.94 -17.08 -1.95
N SER A 73 -10.20 -18.36 -2.19
CA SER A 73 -9.62 -19.14 -3.28
C SER A 73 -10.23 -18.77 -4.64
N THR A 74 -9.39 -18.50 -5.65
CA THR A 74 -9.76 -18.54 -7.07
C THR A 74 -9.36 -19.89 -7.67
N ASN A 75 -10.24 -20.50 -8.46
CA ASN A 75 -9.98 -21.78 -9.13
C ASN A 75 -8.74 -21.69 -10.04
N SER A 76 -7.96 -22.76 -10.08
CA SER A 76 -6.68 -22.88 -10.81
C SER A 76 -6.87 -22.81 -12.34
N GLU A 77 -6.87 -21.62 -12.90
CA GLU A 77 -6.55 -21.43 -14.31
C GLU A 77 -5.07 -21.08 -14.46
N ALA A 78 -4.43 -21.65 -15.48
CA ALA A 78 -3.02 -21.44 -15.76
C ALA A 78 -2.76 -19.94 -16.00
N GLU A 79 -2.00 -19.34 -15.08
CA GLU A 79 -1.62 -17.93 -15.09
C GLU A 79 -0.86 -17.59 -16.40
N PRO A 80 -1.42 -16.74 -17.28
CA PRO A 80 -0.73 -16.33 -18.50
C PRO A 80 0.54 -15.57 -18.14
N GLN A 81 1.60 -15.77 -18.93
CA GLN A 81 2.88 -15.07 -18.74
C GLN A 81 2.63 -13.55 -18.67
N PRO A 82 3.04 -12.88 -17.59
CA PRO A 82 2.68 -11.49 -17.36
C PRO A 82 3.41 -10.60 -18.37
N LEU A 83 2.67 -9.96 -19.29
CA LEU A 83 3.22 -8.93 -20.18
C LEU A 83 3.23 -7.60 -19.43
N VAL A 84 4.21 -7.47 -18.54
CA VAL A 84 4.35 -6.31 -17.64
C VAL A 84 5.24 -5.26 -18.29
N SER A 85 4.81 -4.00 -18.22
CA SER A 85 5.66 -2.87 -18.61
C SER A 85 6.94 -2.86 -17.77
N TYR A 86 8.10 -2.83 -18.44
CA TYR A 86 9.37 -2.73 -17.73
C TYR A 86 9.42 -1.43 -16.93
N SER A 87 9.53 -1.55 -15.60
CA SER A 87 9.50 -0.43 -14.69
C SER A 87 10.67 -0.47 -13.73
N SER A 88 11.23 0.70 -13.41
CA SER A 88 12.39 0.80 -12.51
C SER A 88 12.09 0.40 -11.06
N HIS A 89 10.81 0.27 -10.71
CA HIS A 89 10.35 -0.05 -9.36
C HIS A 89 9.97 -1.53 -9.18
N MET A 90 10.22 -2.38 -10.19
CA MET A 90 10.05 -3.86 -10.14
C MET A 90 8.70 -4.31 -9.56
N CYS A 91 7.64 -3.57 -9.85
CA CYS A 91 6.30 -3.80 -9.35
C CYS A 91 5.36 -3.89 -10.56
N PRO A 92 4.40 -4.83 -10.57
CA PRO A 92 3.47 -4.98 -11.69
C PRO A 92 2.37 -3.92 -11.70
N ILE A 93 2.41 -2.98 -10.77
CA ILE A 93 1.54 -1.81 -10.69
C ILE A 93 2.38 -0.53 -10.59
N GLN A 94 1.77 0.60 -10.92
CA GLN A 94 2.29 1.93 -10.60
C GLN A 94 1.47 2.51 -9.44
N VAL A 95 2.16 2.90 -8.38
CA VAL A 95 1.55 3.57 -7.23
C VAL A 95 1.94 5.04 -7.24
N HIS A 96 0.95 5.91 -7.36
CA HIS A 96 1.13 7.35 -7.26
C HIS A 96 0.57 7.87 -5.94
N TRP A 97 1.46 8.37 -5.08
CA TRP A 97 1.11 8.95 -3.79
C TRP A 97 1.02 10.47 -3.88
N HIS A 98 -0.13 11.03 -3.53
CA HIS A 98 -0.38 12.45 -3.61
C HIS A 98 -0.97 13.00 -2.30
N VAL A 99 -0.26 13.93 -1.67
CA VAL A 99 -0.78 14.70 -0.53
C VAL A 99 -1.71 15.79 -1.07
N LYS A 100 -3.03 15.59 -0.93
CA LYS A 100 -4.05 16.51 -1.45
C LYS A 100 -4.16 17.78 -0.61
N GLN A 101 -4.22 17.61 0.72
CA GLN A 101 -4.51 18.72 1.62
C GLN A 101 -3.91 18.49 3.00
N ASN A 102 -3.46 19.58 3.62
CA ASN A 102 -2.83 19.59 4.94
C ASN A 102 -3.62 20.53 5.86
N TYR A 103 -4.56 19.99 6.64
CA TYR A 103 -5.36 20.74 7.61
C TYR A 103 -4.59 20.96 8.91
N ARG A 104 -5.21 21.55 9.94
CA ARG A 104 -4.58 21.73 11.24
C ARG A 104 -4.22 20.39 11.89
N GLU A 105 -5.21 19.52 12.06
CA GLU A 105 -5.09 18.24 12.79
C GLU A 105 -4.94 17.03 11.89
N TYR A 106 -5.30 17.15 10.61
CA TYR A 106 -5.34 16.03 9.67
C TYR A 106 -4.62 16.37 8.38
N TRP A 107 -4.26 15.34 7.63
CA TRP A 107 -3.78 15.46 6.27
C TRP A 107 -4.45 14.40 5.40
N ARG A 108 -4.76 14.79 4.17
CA ARG A 108 -5.47 13.96 3.20
C ARG A 108 -4.50 13.48 2.14
N VAL A 109 -4.46 12.17 1.95
CA VAL A 109 -3.66 11.50 0.93
C VAL A 109 -4.59 10.84 -0.08
N LYS A 110 -4.19 10.88 -1.34
CA LYS A 110 -4.75 10.09 -2.42
C LYS A 110 -3.68 9.19 -3.00
N ILE A 111 -3.99 7.91 -3.11
CA ILE A 111 -3.17 6.89 -3.72
C ILE A 111 -3.86 6.47 -5.00
N THR A 112 -3.19 6.61 -6.13
CA THR A 112 -3.67 6.09 -7.41
C THR A 112 -2.87 4.84 -7.73
N VAL A 113 -3.55 3.74 -8.02
CA VAL A 113 -2.93 2.48 -8.43
C VAL A 113 -3.34 2.16 -9.86
N THR A 114 -2.33 1.91 -10.71
CA THR A 114 -2.51 1.56 -12.11
C THR A 114 -1.88 0.21 -12.38
N ASN A 115 -2.59 -0.68 -13.07
CA ASN A 115 -2.06 -1.99 -13.45
C ASN A 115 -1.11 -1.88 -14.66
N LEU A 116 0.15 -2.26 -14.49
CA LEU A 116 1.14 -2.28 -15.58
C LEU A 116 1.22 -3.63 -16.30
N ASN A 117 0.40 -4.61 -15.90
CA ASN A 117 0.28 -5.91 -16.55
C ASN A 117 -0.81 -5.85 -17.64
N TYR A 118 -0.38 -5.87 -18.89
CA TYR A 118 -1.26 -5.84 -20.06
C TYR A 118 -1.80 -7.22 -20.45
N ALA A 119 -1.34 -8.29 -19.79
CA ALA A 119 -1.84 -9.64 -20.02
C ALA A 119 -2.86 -10.08 -18.96
N LYS A 120 -3.00 -9.34 -17.85
CA LYS A 120 -3.74 -9.80 -16.67
C LYS A 120 -4.44 -8.67 -15.93
N ASN A 121 -5.71 -8.91 -15.59
CA ASN A 121 -6.44 -8.14 -14.57
C ASN A 121 -6.25 -8.78 -13.19
N TYR A 122 -6.18 -7.98 -12.13
CA TYR A 122 -6.11 -8.51 -10.77
C TYR A 122 -7.50 -8.50 -10.12
N SER A 123 -8.00 -9.66 -9.72
CA SER A 123 -9.14 -9.79 -8.81
C SER A 123 -8.64 -9.88 -7.37
N GLN A 124 -9.46 -9.46 -6.40
CA GLN A 124 -9.22 -9.62 -4.96
C GLN A 124 -7.82 -9.15 -4.52
N TRP A 125 -7.33 -8.11 -5.19
CA TRP A 125 -5.99 -7.60 -5.01
C TRP A 125 -5.85 -6.91 -3.66
N ASN A 126 -4.62 -6.88 -3.15
CA ASN A 126 -4.29 -6.17 -1.93
C ASN A 126 -3.03 -5.31 -2.12
N LEU A 127 -3.05 -4.15 -1.47
CA LEU A 127 -1.94 -3.20 -1.40
C LEU A 127 -1.57 -3.03 0.07
N ALA A 128 -0.44 -3.60 0.46
CA ALA A 128 0.12 -3.41 1.79
C ALA A 128 1.13 -2.26 1.77
N MET A 129 1.06 -1.38 2.76
CA MET A 129 1.99 -0.26 2.88
C MET A 129 2.43 -0.07 4.33
N LEU A 130 3.71 0.28 4.49
CA LEU A 130 4.29 0.66 5.78
C LEU A 130 4.46 2.18 5.82
N HIS A 131 3.81 2.82 6.78
CA HIS A 131 3.95 4.24 7.05
C HIS A 131 3.75 4.53 8.55
N PRO A 132 4.64 5.31 9.21
CA PRO A 132 4.57 5.56 10.65
C PRO A 132 3.23 6.13 11.14
N ASN A 133 2.55 6.92 10.30
CA ASN A 133 1.26 7.53 10.61
C ASN A 133 0.04 6.60 10.39
N PHE A 134 0.23 5.35 9.97
CA PHE A 134 -0.87 4.40 9.83
C PHE A 134 -1.48 3.95 11.16
N ARG A 135 -0.74 4.14 12.26
CA ARG A 135 -1.26 4.01 13.63
C ARG A 135 -2.43 4.93 13.94
N ASN A 136 -2.55 6.04 13.21
CA ASN A 136 -3.54 7.10 13.42
C ASN A 136 -4.34 7.38 12.12
N ILE A 137 -4.79 6.32 11.43
CA ILE A 137 -5.75 6.48 10.34
C ILE A 137 -7.11 6.83 10.92
N ASN A 138 -7.66 7.97 10.49
CA ASN A 138 -8.99 8.39 10.87
C ASN A 138 -10.05 7.78 9.95
N GLN A 139 -9.80 7.79 8.64
CA GLN A 139 -10.77 7.30 7.65
C GLN A 139 -10.09 6.86 6.36
N VAL A 140 -10.61 5.80 5.75
CA VAL A 140 -10.31 5.39 4.38
C VAL A 140 -11.59 5.48 3.57
N PHE A 141 -11.51 6.06 2.38
CA PHE A 141 -12.65 6.28 1.49
C PHE A 141 -12.62 5.28 0.34
N SER A 142 -13.78 4.74 0.01
CA SER A 142 -14.02 3.88 -1.16
C SER A 142 -13.22 2.57 -1.20
N PHE A 143 -12.56 2.18 -0.12
CA PHE A 143 -11.75 0.97 0.00
C PHE A 143 -11.83 0.37 1.38
N ASN A 144 -11.57 -0.93 1.49
CA ASN A 144 -11.39 -1.58 2.77
C ASN A 144 -9.97 -1.39 3.29
N TYR A 145 -9.83 -1.26 4.60
CA TYR A 145 -8.55 -1.12 5.29
C TYR A 145 -8.49 -2.07 6.47
N LYS A 146 -7.36 -2.77 6.61
CA LYS A 146 -7.07 -3.61 7.77
C LYS A 146 -5.64 -3.34 8.25
N PRO A 147 -5.45 -2.89 9.51
CA PRO A 147 -4.10 -2.82 10.08
C PRO A 147 -3.53 -4.23 10.25
N LEU A 148 -2.24 -4.42 10.00
CA LEU A 148 -1.53 -5.68 10.27
C LEU A 148 -0.95 -5.65 11.68
N ASN A 149 -1.83 -5.67 12.68
CA ASN A 149 -1.49 -5.51 14.10
C ASN A 149 -1.49 -6.85 14.88
N GLN A 150 -0.93 -7.92 14.30
CA GLN A 150 -1.11 -9.27 14.86
C GLN A 150 -0.52 -9.48 16.25
N TYR A 151 0.46 -8.68 16.67
CA TYR A 151 1.08 -8.79 18.00
C TYR A 151 1.07 -7.48 18.80
N GLY A 152 0.12 -6.58 18.49
CA GLY A 152 -0.22 -5.41 19.32
C GLY A 152 0.78 -4.24 19.33
N ILE A 153 2.04 -4.44 18.93
CA ILE A 153 3.08 -3.40 19.01
C ILE A 153 3.27 -2.66 17.66
N ILE A 154 2.97 -3.32 16.54
CA ILE A 154 3.29 -2.81 15.20
C ILE A 154 1.99 -2.53 14.46
N ASN A 155 1.59 -1.26 14.44
CA ASN A 155 0.39 -0.74 13.76
C ASN A 155 0.74 0.28 12.67
N ASP A 156 2.00 0.30 12.21
CA ASP A 156 2.49 1.16 11.14
C ASP A 156 2.30 0.56 9.74
N THR A 157 1.76 -0.66 9.65
CA THR A 157 1.51 -1.37 8.41
C THR A 157 0.03 -1.64 8.24
N GLY A 158 -0.50 -1.34 7.06
CA GLY A 158 -1.90 -1.55 6.74
C GLY A 158 -2.10 -2.09 5.33
N VAL A 159 -3.13 -2.93 5.20
CA VAL A 159 -3.54 -3.53 3.94
C VAL A 159 -4.81 -2.84 3.44
N PHE A 160 -4.77 -2.43 2.19
CA PHE A 160 -5.89 -1.87 1.45
C PHE A 160 -6.35 -2.90 0.42
N TYR A 161 -7.65 -3.07 0.26
CA TYR A 161 -8.22 -3.99 -0.72
C TYR A 161 -9.58 -3.49 -1.21
N GLY A 162 -9.97 -3.98 -2.38
CA GLY A 162 -11.23 -3.62 -3.01
C GLY A 162 -12.46 -3.98 -2.16
N ILE A 163 -13.53 -3.22 -2.36
CA ILE A 163 -14.89 -3.52 -1.94
C ILE A 163 -15.49 -4.44 -3.01
N GLN A 164 -16.05 -5.56 -2.55
CA GLN A 164 -16.71 -6.54 -3.41
C GLN A 164 -17.76 -5.86 -4.30
N TYR A 165 -17.82 -6.23 -5.57
CA TYR A 165 -18.72 -5.65 -6.59
C TYR A 165 -18.55 -4.15 -6.90
N TYR A 166 -17.56 -3.46 -6.33
CA TYR A 166 -17.30 -2.04 -6.62
C TYR A 166 -15.94 -1.82 -7.28
N ASN A 167 -14.86 -2.21 -6.59
CA ASN A 167 -13.49 -2.06 -7.07
C ASN A 167 -12.63 -3.28 -6.70
N GLU A 168 -13.27 -4.44 -6.69
CA GLU A 168 -12.66 -5.76 -6.51
C GLU A 168 -11.70 -6.13 -7.64
N MET A 169 -11.91 -5.55 -8.83
CA MET A 169 -11.07 -5.75 -10.01
C MET A 169 -10.17 -4.54 -10.24
N LEU A 170 -8.88 -4.79 -10.47
CA LEU A 170 -7.92 -3.83 -10.98
C LEU A 170 -7.62 -4.18 -12.44
N LEU A 171 -8.25 -3.43 -13.34
CA LEU A 171 -8.13 -3.58 -14.78
C LEU A 171 -6.79 -3.03 -15.30
N GLN A 172 -6.41 -3.40 -16.52
CA GLN A 172 -5.16 -3.00 -17.16
C GLN A 172 -5.05 -1.47 -17.33
N ALA A 173 -3.83 -0.95 -17.46
CA ALA A 173 -3.62 0.47 -17.70
C ALA A 173 -4.34 0.93 -18.98
N GLY A 174 -5.26 1.87 -18.80
CA GLY A 174 -5.96 2.60 -19.86
C GLY A 174 -6.10 4.09 -19.51
N PRO A 175 -6.61 4.93 -20.40
CA PRO A 175 -6.67 6.40 -20.22
C PRO A 175 -7.33 6.84 -18.91
N ASN A 176 -8.30 6.07 -18.41
CA ASN A 176 -9.03 6.33 -17.17
C ASN A 176 -9.03 5.11 -16.22
N GLU A 177 -8.23 4.08 -16.51
CA GLU A 177 -8.26 2.83 -15.75
C GLU A 177 -7.18 2.86 -14.66
N ASN A 178 -7.59 3.39 -13.51
CA ASN A 178 -6.87 3.32 -12.26
C ASN A 178 -7.86 3.27 -11.11
N VAL A 179 -7.39 2.81 -9.95
CA VAL A 179 -8.16 2.87 -8.71
C VAL A 179 -7.58 3.93 -7.79
N GLN A 180 -8.44 4.61 -7.04
CA GLN A 180 -8.06 5.79 -6.25
C GLN A 180 -8.50 5.64 -4.80
N ILE A 181 -7.54 5.34 -3.94
CA ILE A 181 -7.76 5.25 -2.50
C ILE A 181 -7.55 6.64 -1.91
N GLU A 182 -8.54 7.20 -1.22
CA GLU A 182 -8.33 8.40 -0.40
C GLU A 182 -8.32 8.02 1.08
N MET A 183 -7.49 8.69 1.86
CA MET A 183 -7.46 8.51 3.31
C MET A 183 -7.21 9.82 4.03
N LEU A 184 -7.80 9.92 5.22
CA LEU A 184 -7.58 10.99 6.18
C LEU A 184 -6.76 10.45 7.34
N LEU A 185 -5.60 11.06 7.55
CA LEU A 185 -4.62 10.67 8.54
C LEU A 185 -4.57 11.77 9.62
N GLN A 186 -4.71 11.39 10.88
CA GLN A 186 -4.53 12.33 11.99
C GLN A 186 -3.03 12.59 12.17
N LYS A 187 -2.66 13.86 12.34
CA LYS A 187 -1.26 14.24 12.55
C LYS A 187 -0.83 13.84 13.94
N ASP A 188 0.32 13.19 13.98
CA ASP A 188 1.06 13.00 15.20
C ASP A 188 1.85 14.28 15.54
N PRO A 189 1.59 14.96 16.67
CA PRO A 189 2.23 16.24 16.99
C PRO A 189 3.75 16.13 17.15
N ASP A 190 4.26 14.96 17.54
CA ASP A 190 5.69 14.75 17.79
C ASP A 190 6.45 14.28 16.55
N MET A 191 5.78 13.58 15.63
CA MET A 191 6.44 12.97 14.46
C MET A 191 6.10 13.61 13.12
N PHE A 192 4.96 14.29 12.98
CA PHE A 192 4.46 14.72 11.68
C PHE A 192 5.37 15.75 11.01
N THR A 193 5.83 15.45 9.79
CA THR A 193 6.62 16.37 8.98
C THR A 193 6.54 16.02 7.51
N PHE A 194 6.68 17.00 6.61
CA PHE A 194 6.88 16.73 5.18
C PHE A 194 8.35 16.79 4.77
N ARG A 195 9.26 16.93 5.73
CA ARG A 195 10.70 16.97 5.46
C ARG A 195 11.22 15.57 5.16
N LYS A 196 12.26 15.52 4.32
CA LYS A 196 13.03 14.28 4.03
C LYS A 196 12.16 13.10 3.58
N GLY A 197 11.08 13.37 2.85
CA GLY A 197 10.20 12.32 2.33
C GLY A 197 9.35 11.60 3.38
N TRP A 198 9.25 12.10 4.62
CA TRP A 198 8.48 11.43 5.69
C TRP A 198 7.01 11.17 5.32
N GLY A 199 6.40 12.06 4.53
CA GLY A 199 5.00 11.93 4.12
C GLY A 199 4.73 10.83 3.08
N PHE A 200 5.72 10.04 2.71
CA PHE A 200 5.62 8.93 1.76
C PHE A 200 5.78 7.58 2.47
N PRO A 201 5.15 6.50 1.96
CA PRO A 201 5.32 5.16 2.52
C PRO A 201 6.78 4.74 2.46
N ARG A 202 7.22 3.96 3.45
CA ARG A 202 8.58 3.41 3.54
C ARG A 202 8.72 2.09 2.80
N LYS A 203 7.62 1.33 2.69
CA LYS A 203 7.52 0.05 1.98
C LYS A 203 6.14 -0.06 1.35
N VAL A 204 6.09 -0.65 0.17
CA VAL A 204 4.87 -0.95 -0.58
C VAL A 204 4.97 -2.40 -1.05
N SER A 205 3.92 -3.18 -0.86
CA SER A 205 3.79 -4.53 -1.41
C SER A 205 2.44 -4.69 -2.08
N PHE A 206 2.43 -5.35 -3.24
CA PHE A 206 1.22 -5.62 -4.01
C PHE A 206 1.03 -7.12 -4.15
N ASN A 207 -0.10 -7.66 -3.71
CA ASN A 207 -0.40 -9.10 -3.71
C ASN A 207 0.71 -9.97 -3.07
N GLY A 208 1.43 -9.42 -2.09
CA GLY A 208 2.54 -10.10 -1.42
C GLY A 208 3.93 -9.81 -2.01
N ASP A 209 4.02 -9.19 -3.18
CA ASP A 209 5.31 -8.87 -3.82
C ASP A 209 5.79 -7.48 -3.39
N GLU A 210 7.05 -7.37 -2.97
CA GLU A 210 7.64 -6.09 -2.55
C GLU A 210 8.05 -5.22 -3.75
N CYS A 211 7.59 -3.97 -3.73
CA CYS A 211 7.89 -3.00 -4.75
C CYS A 211 9.08 -2.13 -4.32
N VAL A 212 9.98 -1.85 -5.26
CA VAL A 212 11.20 -1.07 -4.96
C VAL A 212 10.84 0.39 -4.77
N MET A 213 11.15 0.90 -3.59
CA MET A 213 10.92 2.29 -3.23
C MET A 213 12.03 3.19 -3.80
N PRO A 214 11.71 4.42 -4.25
CA PRO A 214 12.74 5.35 -4.68
C PRO A 214 13.60 5.84 -3.50
N SER A 215 14.85 6.22 -3.80
CA SER A 215 15.71 6.88 -2.81
C SER A 215 15.01 8.11 -2.20
N PRO A 216 15.14 8.38 -0.88
CA PRO A 216 14.51 9.50 -0.20
C PRO A 216 14.69 10.87 -0.87
N ASP A 217 15.84 11.08 -1.53
CA ASP A 217 16.16 12.34 -2.21
C ASP A 217 15.37 12.57 -3.49
N ARG A 218 14.74 11.52 -4.04
CA ARG A 218 13.89 11.60 -5.24
C ARG A 218 12.44 11.98 -4.92
N TYR A 219 12.02 11.97 -3.66
CA TYR A 219 10.67 12.38 -3.31
C TYR A 219 10.49 13.89 -3.52
N PRO A 220 9.33 14.31 -4.06
CA PRO A 220 9.09 15.72 -4.31
C PRO A 220 9.08 16.48 -2.98
N ARG A 221 9.76 17.62 -2.98
CA ARG A 221 9.76 18.56 -1.84
C ARG A 221 8.56 19.47 -1.97
N LEU A 222 8.01 19.90 -0.83
CA LEU A 222 6.96 20.92 -0.86
C LEU A 222 7.52 22.18 -1.54
N PRO A 223 6.76 22.81 -2.44
CA PRO A 223 7.17 24.08 -3.02
C PRO A 223 7.34 25.10 -1.89
N ASN A 224 8.52 25.73 -1.82
CA ASN A 224 8.84 26.75 -0.81
C ASN A 224 8.13 28.10 -1.07
N SER A 225 7.34 28.20 -2.13
CA SER A 225 6.70 29.44 -2.57
C SER A 225 5.19 29.30 -2.53
N ALA A 226 4.54 30.11 -1.70
CA ALA A 226 3.14 30.43 -1.92
C ALA A 226 3.07 31.18 -3.26
N HIS A 227 2.50 30.56 -4.29
CA HIS A 227 2.04 31.34 -5.43
C HIS A 227 0.98 32.30 -4.88
N ASN A 228 1.31 33.59 -4.78
CA ASN A 228 0.31 34.63 -4.70
C ASN A 228 -0.50 34.55 -5.97
N VAL A 229 -1.59 33.76 -5.94
CA VAL A 229 -2.65 33.88 -6.93
C VAL A 229 -3.23 35.26 -6.66
N SER A 230 -2.72 36.24 -7.41
CA SER A 230 -3.35 37.54 -7.55
C SER A 230 -4.76 37.26 -8.04
N LYS A 231 -5.72 37.25 -7.11
CA LYS A 231 -7.12 37.35 -7.47
C LYS A 231 -7.23 38.69 -8.18
N ARG A 232 -7.27 38.67 -9.51
CA ARG A 232 -7.76 39.83 -10.25
C ARG A 232 -9.15 40.12 -9.65
N PRO A 233 -9.40 41.32 -9.11
CA PRO A 233 -10.74 41.64 -8.67
C PRO A 233 -11.59 41.63 -9.92
N GLU A 234 -12.52 40.68 -10.01
CA GLU A 234 -13.61 40.75 -10.98
C GLU A 234 -14.51 41.92 -10.58
N PHE A 235 -14.11 43.14 -10.91
CA PHE A 235 -14.98 44.31 -10.94
C PHE A 235 -15.87 44.17 -12.19
N LEU A 236 -16.78 43.20 -12.15
CA LEU A 236 -17.83 43.07 -13.15
C LEU A 236 -18.92 44.12 -12.86
N ILE A 237 -18.78 45.26 -13.54
CA ILE A 237 -19.84 46.09 -14.13
C ILE A 237 -21.17 46.14 -13.35
N PHE A 238 -21.28 47.06 -12.39
CA PHE A 238 -22.57 47.48 -11.80
C PHE A 238 -23.01 48.89 -12.26
N PHE A 239 -22.49 49.40 -13.38
CA PHE A 239 -22.80 50.76 -13.88
C PHE A 239 -23.77 50.83 -15.07
N SER A 240 -24.42 49.73 -15.45
CA SER A 240 -25.39 49.75 -16.56
C SER A 240 -26.85 50.01 -16.14
N PHE A 241 -27.19 50.04 -14.85
CA PHE A 241 -28.59 50.24 -14.41
C PHE A 241 -28.95 51.69 -14.05
N LEU A 242 -27.98 52.61 -13.92
CA LEU A 242 -28.29 54.01 -13.61
C LEU A 242 -28.67 54.87 -14.83
N LEU A 243 -28.35 54.44 -16.05
CA LEU A 243 -28.70 55.19 -17.27
C LEU A 243 -30.14 54.93 -17.76
N PHE A 244 -30.82 53.88 -17.28
CA PHE A 244 -32.22 53.61 -17.67
C PHE A 244 -33.25 54.36 -16.82
N ILE A 245 -32.85 54.90 -15.66
CA ILE A 245 -33.75 55.69 -14.78
C ILE A 245 -33.77 57.18 -15.20
N ILE A 246 -32.82 57.64 -16.00
CA ILE A 246 -32.76 59.05 -16.45
C ILE A 246 -33.55 59.29 -17.76
N VAL A 247 -34.07 58.23 -18.40
CA VAL A 247 -34.81 58.34 -19.69
C VAL A 247 -36.27 57.84 -19.58
N LEU A 248 -36.86 57.85 -18.38
CA LEU A 248 -38.29 57.63 -18.16
C LEU A 248 -38.90 58.80 -17.39
#